data_AF-A0A9Q5GU85-F1
#
_entry.id   AF-A0A9Q5GU85-F1
#
_cell.length_a   1.000
_cell.length_b   1.000
_cell.length_c   1.000
_cell.angle_alpha   90.00
_cell.angle_beta   90.00
_cell.angle_gamma   90.00
#
_symmetry.space_group_name_H-M   'P 1'
#
loop_
_entity.id
_entity.type
_entity.pdbx_description
1 polymer ?
#
loop_
_entity_poly.entity_id
_entity_poly.type
_entity_poly.pdbx_seq_one_letter_code
_entity_poly.pdbx_strand_id
1 'polypeptide(L)' 'MNIETTTIEQYKILEFINANLKIDSMKIILIDCTTVKLTNFKSIELIFKYDNEEITFEYQELCNKFIDKT' A
#
# COMPACT_ATOMS: atom_id res chain seq x y z
N MET A 1 5.56 13.43 -3.13
CA MET A 1 5.91 12.25 -2.32
C MET A 1 7.31 11.82 -2.72
N ASN A 2 8.26 11.77 -1.80
CA ASN A 2 9.63 11.32 -2.09
C ASN A 2 9.84 9.95 -1.44
N ILE A 3 9.42 8.90 -2.16
CA ILE A 3 9.74 7.51 -1.81
C ILE A 3 10.69 7.02 -2.88
N GLU A 4 11.89 6.62 -2.47
CA GLU A 4 12.86 6.00 -3.37
C GLU A 4 12.46 4.55 -3.61
N THR A 5 12.11 4.22 -4.85
CA THR A 5 11.78 2.86 -5.28
C THR A 5 13.04 2.09 -5.63
N THR A 6 13.08 0.82 -5.29
CA THR A 6 14.20 -0.06 -5.62
C THR A 6 14.04 -0.74 -6.99
N THR A 7 12.82 -0.78 -7.53
CA THR A 7 12.50 -1.46 -8.81
C THR A 7 11.53 -0.66 -9.70
N ILE A 8 11.49 -1.02 -10.98
CA ILE A 8 10.55 -0.43 -11.96
C ILE A 8 9.10 -0.76 -11.60
N GLU A 9 8.86 -1.97 -11.10
CA GLU A 9 7.54 -2.45 -10.69
C GLU A 9 6.98 -1.61 -9.55
N GLN A 10 7.77 -1.35 -8.50
CA GLN A 10 7.38 -0.44 -7.43
C GLN A 10 7.11 0.97 -7.93
N TYR A 11 7.94 1.48 -8.85
CA TYR A 11 7.73 2.79 -9.46
C TYR A 11 6.38 2.87 -10.19
N LYS A 12 6.05 1.88 -11.02
CA LYS A 12 4.76 1.81 -11.72
C LYS A 12 3.58 1.77 -10.75
N ILE A 13 3.71 1.01 -9.66
CA ILE A 13 2.68 0.99 -8.60
C ILE A 13 2.53 2.37 -7.97
N LEU A 14 3.62 3.05 -7.61
CA LEU A 14 3.55 4.39 -7.01
C LEU A 14 2.97 5.44 -7.97
N GLU A 15 3.29 5.38 -9.26
CA GLU A 15 2.67 6.24 -10.28
C GLU A 15 1.16 6.01 -10.35
N PHE A 16 0.73 4.74 -10.41
CA PHE A 16 -0.68 4.39 -10.40
C PHE A 16 -1.41 4.93 -9.16
N ILE A 17 -0.82 4.76 -7.98
CA ILE A 17 -1.42 5.25 -6.74
C ILE A 17 -1.47 6.79 -6.74
N ASN A 18 -0.40 7.48 -7.15
CA ASN A 18 -0.39 8.95 -7.24
C ASN A 18 -1.44 9.50 -8.21
N ALA A 19 -1.71 8.78 -9.30
CA ALA A 19 -2.71 9.19 -10.29
C ALA A 19 -4.16 8.93 -9.86
N ASN A 20 -4.40 7.88 -9.06
CA ASN A 20 -5.76 7.38 -8.79
C ASN A 20 -6.23 7.58 -7.35
N LEU A 21 -5.32 7.76 -6.40
CA LEU A 21 -5.63 7.81 -4.97
C LEU A 21 -5.17 9.12 -4.35
N LYS A 22 -5.97 9.62 -3.40
CA LYS A 22 -5.60 10.77 -2.59
C LYS A 22 -4.86 10.29 -1.34
N ILE A 23 -3.52 10.35 -1.39
CA ILE A 23 -2.64 9.64 -0.46
C ILE A 23 -2.36 10.42 0.84
N ASP A 24 -2.92 11.62 1.01
CA ASP A 24 -2.61 12.58 2.08
C ASP A 24 -2.69 12.02 3.52
N SER A 25 -3.28 10.83 3.71
CA SER A 25 -3.44 10.17 5.00
C SER A 25 -3.06 8.67 5.01
N MET A 26 -2.24 8.21 4.06
CA MET A 26 -1.74 6.83 4.03
C MET A 26 -0.22 6.77 4.15
N LYS A 27 0.24 5.82 4.97
CA LYS A 27 1.64 5.40 5.05
C LYS A 27 1.90 4.38 3.94
N ILE A 28 2.94 4.59 3.15
CA ILE A 28 3.40 3.65 2.13
C ILE A 28 4.60 2.86 2.65
N ILE A 29 4.61 1.57 2.33
CA ILE A 29 5.68 0.62 2.69
C ILE A 29 5.99 -0.22 1.45
N LEU A 30 7.24 -0.23 1.01
CA LEU A 30 7.73 -1.14 -0.02
C LEU A 30 8.01 -2.50 0.64
N ILE A 31 7.33 -3.55 0.20
CA ILE A 31 7.41 -4.88 0.84
C ILE A 31 8.49 -5.74 0.17
N ASP A 32 8.45 -5.81 -1.15
CA ASP A 32 9.40 -6.53 -1.99
C ASP A 32 9.48 -5.86 -3.37
N CYS A 33 10.26 -6.43 -4.29
CA CYS A 33 10.48 -5.91 -5.64
C CYS A 33 9.20 -5.64 -6.45
N THR A 34 8.08 -6.28 -6.13
CA THR A 34 6.83 -6.25 -6.90
C THR A 34 5.62 -5.81 -6.07
N THR A 35 5.80 -5.55 -4.77
CA THR A 35 4.70 -5.32 -3.82
C THR A 35 4.86 -4.00 -3.06
N VAL A 36 3.79 -3.21 -3.02
CA VAL A 36 3.69 -1.97 -2.22
C VAL A 36 2.46 -2.03 -1.33
N LYS A 37 2.62 -1.71 -0.05
CA LYS A 37 1.53 -1.65 0.93
C LYS A 37 1.21 -0.22 1.32
N LEU A 38 -0.07 0.11 1.39
CA LEU A 38 -0.60 1.34 1.94
C LEU A 38 -1.37 1.03 3.21
N THR A 39 -1.09 1.75 4.29
CA THR A 39 -1.82 1.63 5.56
C THR A 39 -2.31 3.01 5.97
N ASN A 40 -3.61 3.14 6.29
CA ASN A 40 -4.15 4.40 6.81
C ASN A 40 -4.34 4.36 8.34
N PHE A 41 -4.71 5.50 8.92
CA PHE A 41 -4.97 5.65 10.36
C PHE A 41 -6.22 4.91 10.85
N LYS A 42 -7.08 4.43 9.95
CA LYS A 42 -8.27 3.64 10.26
C LYS A 42 -8.00 2.14 10.23
N SER A 43 -6.72 1.74 10.27
CA SER A 43 -6.33 0.33 10.25
C SER A 43 -6.73 -0.38 8.95
N ILE A 44 -6.92 0.35 7.85
CA ILE A 44 -7.15 -0.21 6.52
C ILE A 44 -5.79 -0.38 5.84
N GLU A 45 -5.59 -1.55 5.24
CA GLU A 45 -4.46 -1.86 4.38
C GLU A 45 -4.92 -2.10 2.93
N LEU A 46 -4.17 -1.53 1.99
CA LEU A 46 -4.24 -1.83 0.57
C LEU A 46 -2.88 -2.39 0.15
N ILE A 47 -2.87 -3.61 -0.39
CA ILE A 47 -1.64 -4.26 -0.85
C ILE A 47 -1.70 -4.30 -2.37
N PHE A 48 -0.82 -3.54 -3.01
CA PHE A 48 -0.67 -3.48 -4.46
C PHE A 48 0.44 -4.42 -4.90
N LYS A 49 0.21 -5.14 -6.00
CA LYS A 49 1.20 -5.98 -6.67
C LYS A 49 1.24 -5.66 -8.15
N TYR A 50 2.43 -5.71 -8.73
CA TYR A 50 2.64 -5.62 -10.17
C TYR A 50 3.09 -6.97 -10.69
N ASP A 51 2.27 -7.60 -11.52
CA ASP A 51 2.55 -8.90 -12.14
C ASP A 51 1.96 -8.94 -13.54
N ASN A 52 2.65 -9.60 -14.49
CA ASN A 52 2.22 -9.73 -15.88
C ASN A 52 1.74 -8.43 -16.55
N GLU A 53 2.44 -7.32 -16.29
CA GLU A 53 2.11 -5.98 -16.79
C GLU A 53 0.82 -5.34 -16.22
N GLU A 54 0.23 -5.96 -15.21
CA GLU A 54 -0.98 -5.48 -14.55
C GLU A 54 -0.73 -5.12 -13.09
N ILE A 55 -1.49 -4.13 -12.59
CA ILE A 55 -1.53 -3.78 -11.17
C ILE A 55 -2.77 -4.42 -10.57
N THR A 56 -2.56 -5.30 -9.60
CA THR A 56 -3.63 -5.87 -8.77
C THR A 56 -3.56 -5.31 -7.36
N PHE A 57 -4.68 -5.32 -6.65
CA PHE A 57 -4.70 -4.92 -5.25
C PHE A 57 -5.66 -5.74 -4.40
N GLU A 58 -5.30 -5.90 -3.13
CA GLU A 58 -6.12 -6.51 -2.09
C GLU A 58 -6.44 -5.47 -1.01
N TYR A 59 -7.68 -5.50 -0.51
CA TYR A 59 -8.15 -4.70 0.62
C TYR A 59 -8.22 -5.56 1.87
N GLN A 60 -7.67 -5.05 2.98
CA GLN A 60 -7.76 -5.69 4.29
C GLN A 60 -8.11 -4.64 5.36
N GLU A 61 -9.06 -4.97 6.24
CA GLU A 61 -9.37 -4.15 7.41
C GLU A 61 -8.79 -4.86 8.65
N LEU A 62 -7.84 -4.21 9.31
CA LEU A 62 -7.27 -4.74 10.54
C LEU A 62 -8.22 -4.42 11.69
N CYS A 63 -8.97 -5.44 12.13
CA CYS A 63 -9.71 -5.36 13.38
C CYS A 63 -8.72 -5.23 14.54
N ASN A 64 -8.56 -4.02 15.07
CA ASN A 64 -8.00 -3.83 16.40
C ASN A 64 -8.97 -4.48 17.39
N LYS A 65 -8.77 -5.76 17.69
CA LYS A 65 -9.32 -6.35 18.91
C LYS A 65 -8.67 -5.59 20.05
N PHE A 66 -9.38 -4.60 20.58
CA PHE A 66 -9.08 -4.05 21.89
C PHE A 66 -9.01 -5.26 22.83
N ILE A 67 -7.79 -5.61 23.24
CA ILE A 67 -7.60 -6.51 24.37
C ILE A 67 -7.99 -5.63 25.55
N ASP A 68 -9.27 -5.70 25.94
CA ASP A 68 -9.70 -5.24 27.25
C ASP A 68 -8.89 -6.02 28.27
N LYS A 69 -7.85 -5.38 28.80
CA LYS A 69 -7.19 -5.83 30.02
C LYS A 69 -8.12 -5.46 31.17
N THR A 70 -9.05 -6.34 31.50
CA THR A 70 -9.64 -6.44 32.85
C THR A 70 -8.61 -6.96 33.83
#